data_AF-A0A2V4NPN7-F1
#
_entry.id   AF-A0A2V4NPN7-F1
#
_cell.length_a   1.000
_cell.length_b   1.000
_cell.length_c   1.000
_cell.angle_alpha   90.00
_cell.angle_beta   90.00
_cell.angle_gamma   90.00
#
_symmetry.space_group_name_H-M   'P 1'
#
loop_
_entity.id
_entity.type
_entity.pdbx_description
1 polymer ?
#
loop_
_entity_poly.entity_id
_entity_poly.type
_entity_poly.pdbx_seq_one_letter_code
_entity_poly.pdbx_strand_id
1 'polypeptide(L)'
;MGGGGFLRPPLLTPPLAASAALVHGAPALPISQPRNLVGGQLLSAVTGYAVLAVTGRGPWGAALAGGLALGAMLLARVPHSPAAATAVIVVLQAPPAVRFLPLLALATVLLVAIGLLPGRTGQHAVRYPVSW
;
A
#
# COMPACT_ATOMS: atom_id res chain seq x y z
N MET A 1 15.78 4.32 -31.54
CA MET A 1 16.84 4.28 -30.51
C MET A 1 16.29 4.96 -29.26
N GLY A 2 16.05 4.34 -28.10
CA GLY A 2 16.19 2.96 -27.65
C GLY A 2 15.47 2.76 -26.29
N GLY A 3 15.01 1.53 -26.03
CA GLY A 3 15.21 0.82 -24.77
C GLY A 3 14.58 1.27 -23.43
N GLY A 4 13.65 2.22 -23.35
CA GLY A 4 13.21 2.77 -22.03
C GLY A 4 11.84 2.34 -21.46
N GLY A 5 10.99 1.65 -22.22
CA GLY A 5 9.54 1.54 -21.90
C GLY A 5 9.13 0.54 -20.82
N PHE A 6 9.99 -0.43 -20.48
CA PHE A 6 9.65 -1.52 -19.54
C PHE A 6 9.95 -1.18 -18.07
N LEU A 7 10.70 -0.10 -17.82
CA LEU A 7 11.14 0.32 -16.48
C LEU A 7 10.59 1.72 -16.13
N ARG A 8 9.27 1.89 -16.17
CA ARG A 8 8.61 2.94 -15.36
C ARG A 8 8.16 2.37 -13.99
N PRO A 9 9.04 2.04 -13.03
CA PRO A 9 8.64 2.04 -11.63
C PRO A 9 9.05 3.38 -11.00
N PRO A 10 8.08 4.15 -10.47
CA PRO A 10 7.71 3.85 -9.10
C PRO A 10 6.21 4.06 -8.80
N LEU A 11 5.33 3.29 -9.44
CA LEU A 11 3.90 3.35 -9.08
C LEU A 11 3.58 2.68 -7.74
N LEU A 12 4.33 1.63 -7.37
CA LEU A 12 4.14 0.92 -6.11
C LEU A 12 5.20 1.29 -5.06
N THR A 13 6.34 1.80 -5.48
CA THR A 13 7.53 1.96 -4.63
C THR A 13 7.28 2.87 -3.42
N PRO A 14 6.65 4.05 -3.54
CA PRO A 14 6.51 4.93 -2.39
C PRO A 14 5.60 4.36 -1.29
N PRO A 15 4.36 3.90 -1.57
CA PRO A 15 3.51 3.29 -0.53
C PRO A 15 4.11 2.02 0.06
N LEU A 16 4.71 1.15 -0.78
CA LEU A 16 5.29 -0.12 -0.31
C LEU A 16 6.59 0.09 0.46
N ALA A 17 7.43 1.05 0.08
CA ALA A 17 8.64 1.39 0.83
C ALA A 17 8.29 1.95 2.21
N ALA A 18 7.28 2.85 2.29
CA ALA A 18 6.77 3.33 3.57
C ALA A 18 6.16 2.19 4.41
N SER A 19 5.45 1.25 3.77
CA SER A 19 4.95 0.03 4.43
C SER A 19 6.09 -0.80 4.99
N ALA A 20 7.16 -1.01 4.21
CA ALA A 20 8.32 -1.79 4.63
C ALA A 20 9.09 -1.12 5.78
N ALA A 21 9.22 0.21 5.74
CA ALA A 21 9.80 0.99 6.82
C ALA A 21 9.00 0.85 8.12
N LEU A 22 7.67 0.78 8.07
CA LEU A 22 6.84 0.54 9.27
C LEU A 22 6.95 -0.91 9.77
N VAL A 23 6.88 -1.90 8.88
CA VAL A 23 6.98 -3.32 9.27
C VAL A 23 8.31 -3.61 9.95
N HIS A 24 9.42 -3.04 9.45
CA HIS A 24 10.75 -3.29 10.02
C HIS A 24 11.16 -2.28 11.08
N GLY A 25 10.77 -1.00 10.95
CA GLY A 25 11.15 0.04 11.91
C GLY A 25 10.25 0.11 13.14
N ALA A 26 9.01 -0.37 13.04
CA ALA A 26 8.02 -0.34 14.12
C ALA A 26 7.06 -1.56 14.06
N PRO A 27 7.57 -2.80 14.17
CA PRO A 27 6.77 -4.03 14.04
C PRO A 27 5.71 -4.20 15.13
N ALA A 28 5.89 -3.55 16.28
CA ALA A 28 4.97 -3.61 17.41
C ALA A 28 3.69 -2.79 17.22
N LEU A 29 3.67 -1.85 16.27
CA LEU A 29 2.52 -0.97 16.11
C LEU A 29 1.33 -1.72 15.47
N PRO A 30 0.09 -1.45 15.92
CA PRO A 30 -1.10 -2.02 15.29
C PRO A 30 -1.21 -1.71 13.79
N ILE A 31 -0.78 -0.52 13.35
CA ILE A 31 -0.79 -0.09 11.94
C ILE A 31 0.12 -0.94 11.04
N SER A 32 1.13 -1.58 11.62
CA SER A 32 2.11 -2.38 10.89
C SER A 32 1.66 -3.84 10.70
N GLN A 33 0.59 -4.28 11.36
CA GLN A 33 0.17 -5.69 11.36
C GLN A 33 -0.30 -6.17 9.98
N PRO A 34 -0.20 -7.49 9.68
CA PRO A 34 -0.40 -8.03 8.34
C PRO A 34 -1.74 -7.68 7.72
N ARG A 35 -2.83 -7.77 8.49
CA ARG A 35 -4.18 -7.42 8.02
C ARG A 35 -4.31 -5.95 7.69
N ASN A 36 -3.71 -5.08 8.47
CA ASN A 36 -3.76 -3.65 8.25
C ASN A 36 -2.95 -3.28 7.00
N LEU A 37 -1.77 -3.87 6.83
CA LEU A 37 -0.95 -3.73 5.63
C LEU A 37 -1.70 -4.20 4.36
N VAL A 38 -2.16 -5.45 4.32
CA VAL A 38 -2.80 -6.02 3.12
C VAL A 38 -4.16 -5.37 2.89
N GLY A 39 -4.99 -5.30 3.93
CA GLY A 39 -6.33 -4.72 3.86
C GLY A 39 -6.32 -3.25 3.49
N GLY A 40 -5.44 -2.45 4.12
CA GLY A 40 -5.31 -1.03 3.83
C GLY A 40 -4.86 -0.76 2.40
N GLN A 41 -3.89 -1.51 1.88
CA GLN A 41 -3.39 -1.36 0.51
C GLN A 41 -4.46 -1.70 -0.53
N LEU A 42 -5.15 -2.84 -0.36
CA LEU A 42 -6.22 -3.26 -1.28
C LEU A 42 -7.42 -2.32 -1.23
N LEU A 43 -7.85 -1.91 -0.03
CA LEU A 43 -8.97 -0.98 0.14
C LEU A 43 -8.68 0.40 -0.46
N SER A 44 -7.45 0.88 -0.28
CA SER A 44 -7.01 2.15 -0.86
C SER A 44 -6.94 2.07 -2.39
N ALA A 45 -6.47 0.95 -2.96
CA ALA A 45 -6.47 0.76 -4.41
C ALA A 45 -7.89 0.76 -4.99
N VAL A 46 -8.83 0.03 -4.38
CA VAL A 46 -10.24 -0.01 -4.80
C VAL A 46 -10.87 1.38 -4.70
N THR A 47 -10.67 2.09 -3.58
CA THR A 47 -11.14 3.46 -3.39
C THR A 47 -10.57 4.40 -4.46
N GLY A 48 -9.28 4.27 -4.76
CA GLY A 48 -8.62 5.03 -5.83
C GLY A 48 -9.24 4.79 -7.21
N TYR A 49 -9.53 3.53 -7.57
CA TYR A 49 -10.18 3.22 -8.85
C TYR A 49 -11.62 3.72 -8.92
N ALA A 50 -12.36 3.63 -7.81
CA ALA A 50 -13.72 4.16 -7.72
C ALA A 50 -13.74 5.68 -7.94
N VAL A 51 -12.83 6.42 -7.28
CA VAL A 51 -12.71 7.87 -7.48
C VAL A 51 -12.24 8.20 -8.89
N LEU A 52 -11.23 7.49 -9.41
CA LEU A 52 -10.75 7.67 -10.78
C LEU A 52 -11.88 7.52 -11.82
N ALA A 53 -12.78 6.55 -11.63
CA ALA A 53 -13.91 6.33 -12.53
C ALA A 53 -14.91 7.50 -12.53
N VAL A 54 -15.04 8.23 -11.42
CA VAL A 54 -15.98 9.35 -11.26
C VAL A 54 -15.34 10.69 -11.64
N THR A 55 -14.11 10.95 -11.19
CA THR A 55 -13.47 12.27 -11.34
C THR A 55 -12.53 12.35 -12.53
N GLY A 56 -12.15 11.21 -13.12
CA GLY A 56 -11.03 11.15 -14.04
C GLY A 56 -9.69 11.43 -13.36
N ARG A 57 -8.65 11.62 -14.17
CA ARG A 57 -7.28 11.92 -13.71
C ARG A 57 -7.17 13.39 -13.31
N GLY A 58 -6.68 13.66 -12.12
CA GLY A 58 -6.38 15.03 -11.71
C GLY A 58 -5.97 15.15 -10.24
N PRO A 59 -5.36 16.28 -9.85
CA PRO A 59 -4.90 16.51 -8.48
C PRO A 59 -6.05 16.54 -7.48
N TRP A 60 -7.20 17.11 -7.85
CA TRP A 60 -8.39 17.17 -7.00
C TRP A 60 -8.99 15.79 -6.72
N GLY A 61 -9.12 14.96 -7.77
CA GLY A 61 -9.55 13.57 -7.61
C GLY A 61 -8.58 12.76 -6.76
N ALA A 62 -7.27 13.01 -6.89
CA ALA A 62 -6.25 12.32 -6.10
C ALA A 62 -6.32 12.70 -4.61
N ALA A 63 -6.51 13.99 -4.29
CA ALA A 63 -6.72 14.45 -2.92
C ALA A 63 -7.98 13.82 -2.32
N LEU A 64 -9.07 13.77 -3.09
CA LEU A 64 -10.34 13.17 -2.69
C LEU A 64 -10.19 11.66 -2.46
N ALA A 65 -9.47 10.95 -3.33
CA ALA A 65 -9.16 9.53 -3.17
C ALA A 65 -8.32 9.24 -1.92
N GLY A 66 -7.30 10.05 -1.63
CA GLY A 66 -6.50 9.90 -0.42
C GLY A 66 -7.34 10.05 0.85
N GLY A 67 -8.20 11.08 0.92
CA GLY A 67 -9.09 11.32 2.05
C GLY A 67 -10.13 10.20 2.23
N LEU A 68 -10.78 9.78 1.14
CA LEU A 68 -11.76 8.68 1.17
C LEU A 68 -11.10 7.35 1.54
N ALA A 69 -9.90 7.05 1.03
CA ALA A 69 -9.17 5.85 1.39
C ALA A 69 -8.82 5.82 2.88
N LEU A 70 -8.38 6.95 3.44
CA LEU A 70 -8.14 7.05 4.88
C LEU A 70 -9.42 6.82 5.68
N GLY A 71 -10.52 7.49 5.32
CA GLY A 71 -11.82 7.27 5.96
C GLY A 71 -12.29 5.81 5.87
N ALA A 72 -12.16 5.19 4.70
CA ALA A 72 -12.53 3.79 4.49
C ALA A 72 -11.69 2.84 5.36
N MET A 73 -10.38 3.07 5.48
CA MET A 73 -9.52 2.28 6.36
C MET A 73 -9.91 2.39 7.83
N LEU A 74 -10.25 3.59 8.30
CA LEU A 74 -10.72 3.82 9.67
C LEU A 74 -12.04 3.09 9.92
N LEU A 75 -12.99 3.16 8.98
CA LEU A 75 -14.28 2.46 9.07
C LEU A 75 -14.11 0.93 9.05
N ALA A 76 -13.27 0.42 8.17
CA ALA A 76 -12.99 -1.02 8.04
C ALA A 76 -12.06 -1.57 9.15
N ARG A 77 -11.61 -0.71 10.08
CA ARG A 77 -10.65 -1.04 11.16
C ARG A 77 -9.37 -1.67 10.64
N VAL A 78 -8.89 -1.19 9.50
CA VAL A 78 -7.60 -1.58 8.88
C VAL A 78 -6.72 -0.35 8.63
N PRO A 79 -6.39 0.45 9.67
CA PRO A 79 -5.59 1.64 9.49
C PRO A 79 -4.21 1.24 8.97
N HIS A 80 -3.83 1.79 7.81
CA HIS A 80 -2.49 1.68 7.26
C HIS A 80 -2.22 2.91 6.40
N SER A 81 -1.90 4.03 7.07
CA SER A 81 -1.73 5.33 6.42
C SER A 81 -0.79 5.34 5.20
N PRO A 82 0.27 4.50 5.07
CA PRO A 82 1.01 4.41 3.82
C PRO A 82 0.16 4.06 2.59
N ALA A 83 -0.92 3.29 2.78
CA ALA A 83 -1.82 2.90 1.70
C ALA A 83 -2.64 4.06 1.13
N ALA A 84 -2.85 5.17 1.86
CA ALA A 84 -3.56 6.33 1.31
C ALA A 84 -2.85 6.88 0.05
N ALA A 85 -1.51 6.80 0.02
CA ALA A 85 -0.72 7.17 -1.16
C ALA A 85 -1.00 6.25 -2.37
N THR A 86 -1.38 5.00 -2.15
CA THR A 86 -1.80 4.07 -3.21
C THR A 86 -3.06 4.57 -3.93
N ALA A 87 -4.05 5.08 -3.18
CA ALA A 87 -5.26 5.66 -3.77
C ALA A 87 -4.95 6.89 -4.64
N VAL A 88 -4.08 7.77 -4.13
CA VAL A 88 -3.59 8.97 -4.84
C VAL A 88 -2.90 8.56 -6.15
N ILE A 89 -2.01 7.57 -6.11
CA ILE A 89 -1.28 7.09 -7.29
C ILE A 89 -2.24 6.51 -8.33
N VAL A 90 -3.23 5.72 -7.91
CA VAL A 90 -4.22 5.16 -8.82
C VAL A 90 -4.92 6.27 -9.60
N VAL A 91 -5.36 7.35 -8.95
CA VAL A 91 -6.03 8.47 -9.65
C VAL A 91 -5.08 9.25 -10.56
N LEU A 92 -3.88 9.59 -10.09
CA LEU A 92 -2.95 10.41 -10.88
C LEU A 92 -2.43 9.67 -12.11
N GLN A 93 -2.23 8.36 -11.99
CA GLN A 93 -1.50 7.57 -12.97
C GLN A 93 -2.41 6.67 -13.81
N ALA A 94 -3.63 6.40 -13.33
CA ALA A 94 -4.61 5.52 -13.95
C ALA A 94 -3.99 4.20 -14.48
N PRO A 95 -3.26 3.45 -13.64
CA PRO A 95 -2.69 2.19 -14.08
C PRO A 95 -3.81 1.19 -14.44
N PRO A 96 -3.57 0.25 -15.36
CA PRO A 96 -4.56 -0.77 -15.68
C PRO A 96 -4.79 -1.68 -14.46
N ALA A 97 -6.03 -1.71 -13.97
CA ALA A 97 -6.42 -2.45 -12.75
C ALA A 97 -6.02 -3.93 -12.79
N VAL A 98 -6.18 -4.56 -13.96
CA VAL A 98 -5.83 -5.96 -14.22
C VAL A 98 -4.36 -6.29 -13.97
N ARG A 99 -3.45 -5.31 -14.07
CA ARG A 99 -2.02 -5.49 -13.78
C ARG A 99 -1.65 -4.97 -12.40
N PHE A 100 -2.23 -3.84 -12.00
CA PHE A 100 -1.86 -3.17 -10.75
C PHE A 100 -2.31 -3.93 -9.50
N LEU A 101 -3.58 -4.38 -9.46
CA LEU A 101 -4.14 -5.08 -8.32
C LEU A 101 -3.40 -6.39 -7.98
N PRO A 102 -3.14 -7.31 -8.93
CA PRO A 102 -2.40 -8.53 -8.61
C PRO A 102 -0.95 -8.24 -8.19
N LEU A 103 -0.31 -7.22 -8.78
CA LEU A 103 1.05 -6.85 -8.41
C LEU A 103 1.12 -6.23 -7.01
N LEU A 104 0.15 -5.39 -6.64
CA LEU A 104 0.02 -4.85 -5.29
C LEU A 104 -0.27 -5.96 -4.26
N ALA A 105 -1.17 -6.88 -4.57
CA ALA A 105 -1.47 -8.03 -3.73
C ALA A 105 -0.22 -8.90 -3.52
N LEU A 106 0.50 -9.24 -4.60
CA LEU A 106 1.74 -9.98 -4.53
C LEU A 106 2.79 -9.26 -3.67
N ALA A 107 2.97 -7.95 -3.87
CA ALA A 107 3.98 -7.19 -3.15
C ALA A 107 3.67 -7.04 -1.65
N THR A 108 2.40 -6.88 -1.28
CA THR A 108 1.98 -6.83 0.13
C THR A 108 2.14 -8.20 0.80
N VAL A 109 1.80 -9.29 0.12
CA VAL A 109 2.03 -10.66 0.61
C VAL A 109 3.52 -10.93 0.78
N LEU A 110 4.36 -10.56 -0.19
CA LEU A 110 5.82 -10.69 -0.09
C LEU A 110 6.36 -9.87 1.09
N LEU A 111 5.86 -8.66 1.31
CA LEU A 111 6.30 -7.82 2.41
C LEU A 111 5.93 -8.43 3.77
N VAL A 112 4.71 -8.96 3.91
CA VAL A 112 4.31 -9.72 5.09
C VAL A 112 5.21 -10.95 5.26
N ALA A 113 5.43 -11.73 4.20
CA ALA A 113 6.26 -12.93 4.25
C ALA A 113 7.70 -12.62 4.70
N ILE A 114 8.29 -11.53 4.20
CA ILE A 114 9.61 -11.07 4.64
C ILE A 114 9.58 -10.63 6.11
N GLY A 115 8.54 -9.90 6.54
CA GLY A 115 8.38 -9.52 7.95
C GLY A 115 8.18 -10.71 8.90
N LEU A 116 7.65 -11.83 8.41
CA LEU A 116 7.53 -13.09 9.15
C LEU A 116 8.84 -13.86 9.26
N LEU A 117 9.81 -13.61 8.38
CA LEU A 117 11.09 -14.30 8.47
C LEU A 117 11.77 -13.92 9.80
N PRO A 118 12.24 -14.90 10.59
CA PRO A 118 13.01 -14.63 11.78
C PRO A 118 14.22 -13.76 11.41
N GLY A 119 14.22 -12.51 11.86
CA GLY A 119 15.35 -11.61 11.67
C GLY A 119 16.61 -12.26 12.23
N ARG A 120 17.55 -12.63 11.35
CA ARG A 120 18.86 -13.17 11.77
C ARG A 120 19.80 -12.08 12.31
N THR A 121 19.38 -10.83 12.25
CA THR A 121 20.02 -9.67 12.89
C THR A 121 19.37 -9.45 14.24
N GLY A 122 20.09 -9.78 15.32
CA GLY A 122 19.59 -9.90 16.69
C GLY A 122 19.14 -8.60 17.38
N GLN A 123 18.22 -7.82 16.78
CA GLN A 123 17.75 -6.55 17.36
C GLN A 123 16.22 -6.34 17.41
N HIS A 124 15.38 -7.28 16.98
CA HIS A 124 13.94 -7.16 17.21
C HIS A 124 13.50 -7.88 18.49
N ALA A 125 13.35 -7.10 19.56
CA ALA A 125 12.76 -7.57 20.82
C ALA A 125 11.29 -8.01 20.66
N VAL A 126 10.63 -7.65 19.56
CA VAL A 126 9.22 -7.96 19.28
C VAL A 126 9.12 -8.87 18.06
N ARG A 127 8.48 -10.04 18.22
CA ARG A 127 8.16 -10.96 17.12
C ARG A 127 6.96 -10.43 16.34
N TYR A 128 7.13 -10.25 15.04
CA TYR A 128 6.06 -9.90 14.12
C TYR A 128 5.39 -11.19 13.59
N PRO A 129 4.05 -11.26 13.49
CA PRO A 129 3.07 -10.24 13.89
C PRO A 129 2.78 -10.30 15.39
N VAL A 130 2.39 -9.15 15.93
CA VAL A 130 1.86 -9.03 17.31
C VAL A 130 0.37 -9.39 17.33
N SER A 131 -0.35 -9.10 16.25
CA SER A 131 -1.75 -9.48 16.07
C SER A 131 -2.11 -9.60 14.58
N TRP A 132 -3.16 -10.35 14.28
CA TRP A 132 -3.69 -10.53 12.91
C TRP A 132 -4.91 -9.67 12.66
#